data_AF-A0A7C0YLP9-F1
#
_entry.id   AF-A0A7C0YLP9-F1
#
_cell.length_a   1.000
_cell.length_b   1.000
_cell.length_c   1.000
_cell.angle_alpha   90.00
_cell.angle_beta   90.00
_cell.angle_gamma   90.00
#
_symmetry.space_group_name_H-M   'P 1'
#
loop_
_entity.id
_entity.type
_entity.pdbx_description
1 polymer ?
#
loop_
_entity_poly.entity_id
_entity_poly.type
_entity_poly.pdbx_seq_one_letter_code
_entity_poly.pdbx_strand_id
1 'polypeptide(L)' 'YDKNDPESKRNAGEVFKHDNEVCIQSSRGIIILKEIQIEGKSIASADEFINGYPEFLGSVLK' A
#
# COMPACT_ATOMS: atom_id res chain seq x y z
N TYR A 1 -6.44 5.46 16.79
CA TYR A 1 -4.99 5.68 16.94
C TYR A 1 -4.57 4.95 18.20
N ASP A 2 -4.27 3.67 18.06
CA ASP A 2 -3.82 2.84 19.18
C ASP A 2 -2.32 3.04 19.39
N LYS A 3 -1.91 3.22 20.65
CA LYS A 3 -0.55 3.59 21.05
C LYS A 3 0.38 2.37 21.17
N ASN A 4 -0.11 1.16 20.88
CA ASN A 4 0.64 -0.09 21.03
C ASN A 4 0.72 -0.92 19.74
N ASP A 5 0.43 -0.33 18.58
CA ASP A 5 0.53 -1.05 17.32
C ASP A 5 2.01 -1.14 16.86
N PRO A 6 2.60 -2.34 16.72
CA PRO A 6 3.97 -2.49 16.24
C PRO A 6 4.17 -1.96 14.80
N GLU A 7 3.09 -1.61 14.07
CA GLU A 7 3.12 -0.96 12.77
C GLU A 7 3.50 0.53 12.80
N SER A 8 3.70 1.12 13.98
CA SER A 8 3.98 2.55 14.19
C SER A 8 5.34 3.07 13.68
N LYS A 9 6.07 2.29 12.86
CA LYS A 9 7.38 2.67 12.28
C LYS A 9 7.44 2.59 10.75
N ARG A 10 6.31 2.69 10.05
CA ARG A 10 6.35 2.78 8.59
C ARG A 10 6.71 4.18 8.12
N ASN A 11 7.49 4.26 7.03
CA ASN A 11 7.86 5.52 6.40
C ASN A 11 6.65 6.10 5.66
N ALA A 12 6.52 7.43 5.60
CA ALA A 12 5.52 8.04 4.74
C ALA A 12 5.77 7.63 3.28
N GLY A 13 4.72 7.19 2.58
CA GLY A 13 4.77 6.63 1.24
C GLY A 13 5.05 5.12 1.19
N GLU A 14 5.30 4.45 2.32
CA GLU A 14 5.55 3.01 2.35
C GLU A 14 4.27 2.22 2.06
N VAL A 15 4.37 1.27 1.12
CA VAL A 15 3.31 0.33 0.76
C VAL A 15 3.40 -0.91 1.64
N PHE A 16 2.29 -1.34 2.24
CA PHE A 16 2.23 -2.52 3.09
C PHE A 16 0.89 -3.24 2.95
N LYS A 17 0.79 -4.46 3.48
CA LYS A 17 -0.46 -5.21 3.56
C LYS A 17 -0.96 -5.24 5.01
N HIS A 18 -2.24 -4.95 5.22
CA HIS A 18 -2.91 -5.00 6.53
C HIS A 18 -4.35 -5.45 6.33
N ASP A 19 -4.83 -6.41 7.15
CA ASP A 19 -6.18 -6.99 7.04
C ASP A 19 -6.58 -7.42 5.61
N ASN A 20 -5.65 -8.05 4.89
CA ASN A 20 -5.76 -8.43 3.47
C ASN A 20 -5.90 -7.28 2.48
N GLU A 21 -5.81 -6.03 2.90
CA GLU A 21 -5.84 -4.86 2.03
C GLU A 21 -4.44 -4.33 1.74
N VAL A 22 -4.24 -3.82 0.53
CA VAL A 22 -3.03 -3.07 0.18
C VAL A 22 -3.19 -1.65 0.69
N CYS A 23 -2.21 -1.19 1.45
CA CYS A 23 -2.24 0.07 2.18
C CYS A 23 -0.99 0.90 1.90
N ILE A 24 -1.12 2.23 1.96
CA ILE A 24 0.00 3.16 1.91
C ILE A 24 0.01 3.99 3.19
N GLN A 25 1.16 4.07 3.83
CA GLN A 25 1.37 4.93 4.99
C GLN A 25 1.38 6.40 4.51
N SER A 26 0.44 7.21 4.96
CA SER A 26 0.49 8.66 4.70
C SER A 26 1.17 9.38 5.86
N SER A 27 1.40 10.69 5.73
CA SER A 27 1.87 11.51 6.86
C SER A 27 0.90 11.51 8.05
N ARG A 28 -0.39 11.25 7.80
CA ARG A 28 -1.42 11.12 8.83
C ARG A 28 -2.47 10.08 8.43
N GLY A 29 -2.36 8.89 9.01
CA GLY A 29 -3.27 7.78 8.75
C GLY A 29 -2.79 6.87 7.64
N ILE A 30 -3.72 6.14 7.03
CA ILE A 30 -3.45 5.08 6.05
C ILE A 30 -4.37 5.30 4.86
N ILE A 31 -3.85 5.12 3.66
CA ILE A 31 -4.64 5.09 2.42
C ILE A 31 -4.83 3.64 2.03
N ILE A 32 -6.08 3.19 1.96
CA ILE A 32 -6.42 1.85 1.46
C ILE A 32 -6.50 1.92 -0.07
N LEU A 33 -5.75 1.04 -0.72
CA LEU A 33 -5.62 0.97 -2.16
C LEU A 33 -6.56 -0.12 -2.68
N LYS A 34 -7.59 0.29 -3.43
CA LYS A 34 -8.57 -0.63 -4.03
C LYS A 34 -8.19 -1.04 -5.45
N GLU A 35 -7.74 -0.06 -6.23
CA GLU A 35 -7.46 -0.20 -7.66
C GLU A 35 -6.21 0.59 -8.04
N ILE A 36 -5.45 0.07 -9.00
CA ILE A 36 -4.25 0.68 -9.56
C ILE A 36 -4.33 0.65 -11.08
N GLN A 37 -3.81 1.69 -11.71
CA GLN A 37 -3.56 1.73 -13.15
C GLN A 37 -2.09 1.97 -13.41
N ILE A 38 -1.47 1.08 -14.18
CA ILE A 38 -0.17 1.35 -14.79
C ILE A 38 -0.40 2.22 -16.02
N GLU A 39 0.46 3.21 -16.23
CA GLU A 39 0.41 4.07 -17.42
C GLU A 39 0.26 3.25 -18.71
N GLY A 40 -0.74 3.59 -19.52
CA GLY A 40 -1.04 2.89 -20.77
C GLY A 40 -1.72 1.52 -20.63
N LYS A 41 -2.02 1.05 -19.41
CA LYS A 41 -2.77 -0.20 -19.16
C LYS A 41 -4.17 0.07 -18.60
N SER A 42 -4.99 -0.98 -18.58
CA SER A 42 -6.28 -0.98 -17.90
C SER A 42 -6.12 -0.97 -16.38
N ILE A 43 -7.15 -0.51 -15.68
CA ILE A 43 -7.26 -0.57 -14.22
C ILE A 43 -7.26 -2.04 -13.79
N ALA A 44 -6.59 -2.35 -12.67
CA ALA A 44 -6.59 -3.64 -12.01
C ALA A 44 -6.85 -3.46 -10.51
N SER A 45 -7.32 -4.51 -9.83
CA SER A 45 -7.41 -4.48 -8.37
C SER A 45 -6.01 -4.40 -7.74
N ALA A 46 -5.90 -3.80 -6.56
CA ALA A 46 -4.62 -3.69 -5.88
C ALA A 46 -4.02 -5.08 -5.54
N ASP A 47 -4.85 -6.07 -5.19
CA ASP A 47 -4.42 -7.45 -4.97
C ASP A 47 -3.87 -8.12 -6.24
N GLU A 48 -4.55 -7.98 -7.38
CA GLU A 48 -4.03 -8.49 -8.65
C GLU A 48 -2.72 -7.80 -9.04
N PHE A 49 -2.64 -6.49 -8.79
CA PHE A 49 -1.44 -5.70 -9.05
C PHE A 49 -0.24 -6.22 -8.25
N ILE A 50 -0.35 -6.39 -6.92
CA ILE A 50 0.77 -6.86 -6.10
C ILE A 50 1.17 -8.31 -6.42
N ASN A 51 0.26 -9.13 -6.94
CA ASN A 51 0.59 -10.48 -7.39
C ASN A 51 1.46 -10.47 -8.66
N GLY A 52 1.27 -9.49 -9.55
CA GLY A 52 2.10 -9.28 -10.74
C GLY A 52 3.38 -8.47 -10.49
N TYR A 53 3.40 -7.65 -9.43
CA TYR A 53 4.47 -6.73 -9.05
C TYR A 53 4.78 -6.85 -7.55
N PRO A 54 5.32 -7.98 -7.08
CA PRO A 54 5.53 -8.25 -5.66
C PRO A 54 6.51 -7.25 -4.99
N GLU A 55 7.42 -6.66 -5.75
CA GLU A 55 8.35 -5.61 -5.29
C GLU A 55 7.65 -4.30 -4.89
N PHE A 56 6.38 -4.13 -5.25
CA PHE A 56 5.59 -2.98 -4.84
C PHE A 56 5.33 -2.97 -3.33
N LEU A 57 5.16 -4.15 -2.71
CA LEU A 57 5.03 -4.27 -1.26
C LEU A 57 6.36 -3.96 -0.58
N GLY A 58 6.34 -3.06 0.40
CA GLY A 58 7.54 -2.54 1.07
C GLY A 58 8.25 -1.42 0.30
N SER A 59 7.78 -1.07 -0.90
CA SER A 59 8.30 0.09 -1.63
C SER A 59 7.85 1.41 -0.99
N VAL A 60 8.59 2.48 -1.23
CA VAL A 60 8.23 3.84 -0.81
C VAL A 60 7.95 4.67 -2.05
N LEU A 61 6.73 5.19 -2.14
CA LEU A 61 6.31 6.08 -3.23
C LEU A 61 7.07 7.41 -3.15
N LYS A 62 7.59 7.86 -4.30
CA LYS A 62 8.36 9.11 -4.45
C LYS A 62 7.59 10.14 -5.26
#